data_AF-A0A1V5TUC6-F1
#
_entry.id   AF-A0A1V5TUC6-F1
#
_cell.length_a   1.000
_cell.length_b   1.000
_cell.length_c   1.000
_cell.angle_alpha   90.00
_cell.angle_beta   90.00
_cell.angle_gamma   90.00
#
_symmetry.space_group_name_H-M   'P 1'
#
loop_
_entity.id
_entity.type
_entity.pdbx_description
1 polymer ?
#
loop_
_entity_poly.entity_id
_entity_poly.type
_entity_poly.pdbx_seq_one_letter_code
_entity_poly.pdbx_strand_id
1 'polypeptide(L)'
;MGRMTLDELAEEYFGAARLQSRAIERNREKLALAKSGRNAAEYLRLKKLLCTLYLQRREILEIARYLKDYYKFSCAAPAKGGAA
;
A
#
# COMPACT_ATOMS: atom_id res chain seq x y z
N MET A 1 -12.95 7.34 20.85
CA MET A 1 -12.53 6.51 19.70
C MET A 1 -12.32 5.10 20.23
N GLY A 2 -13.04 4.11 19.68
CA GLY A 2 -12.90 2.71 20.10
C GLY A 2 -11.52 2.17 19.75
N ARG A 3 -11.04 1.16 20.49
CA ARG A 3 -9.79 0.46 20.15
C ARG A 3 -10.00 -0.31 18.85
N MET A 4 -9.30 0.07 17.80
CA MET A 4 -9.23 -0.72 16.58
C MET A 4 -8.34 -1.94 16.80
N THR A 5 -8.77 -3.08 16.26
CA THR A 5 -7.92 -4.27 16.17
C THR A 5 -6.87 -4.09 15.07
N LEU A 6 -5.77 -4.86 15.14
CA LEU A 6 -4.74 -4.82 14.10
C LEU A 6 -5.27 -5.29 12.73
N ASP A 7 -6.27 -6.17 12.72
CA ASP A 7 -6.91 -6.64 11.48
C ASP A 7 -7.78 -5.55 10.85
N GLU A 8 -8.58 -4.83 11.64
CA GLU A 8 -9.34 -3.67 11.16
C GLU A 8 -8.41 -2.58 10.61
N LEU A 9 -7.29 -2.31 11.28
CA LEU A 9 -6.27 -1.37 10.80
C LEU A 9 -5.61 -1.85 9.49
N ALA A 10 -5.36 -3.15 9.35
CA ALA A 10 -4.84 -3.73 8.12
C ALA A 10 -5.82 -3.54 6.94
N GLU A 11 -7.11 -3.77 7.17
CA GLU A 11 -8.15 -3.55 6.15
C GLU A 11 -8.27 -2.08 5.74
N GLU A 12 -8.13 -1.13 6.66
CA GLU A 12 -8.06 0.29 6.32
C GLU A 12 -6.87 0.61 5.40
N TYR A 13 -5.68 0.08 5.71
CA TYR A 13 -4.51 0.27 4.86
C TYR A 13 -4.67 -0.40 3.49
N PHE A 14 -5.30 -1.58 3.41
CA PHE A 14 -5.67 -2.17 2.11
C PHE A 14 -6.66 -1.28 1.35
N GLY A 15 -7.63 -0.68 2.04
CA GLY A 15 -8.55 0.31 1.48
C GLY A 15 -7.82 1.52 0.90
N ALA A 16 -6.88 2.10 1.66
CA ALA A 16 -6.04 3.21 1.23
C ALA A 16 -5.20 2.85 -0.02
N ALA A 17 -4.61 1.65 -0.05
CA ALA A 17 -3.86 1.18 -1.21
C ALA A 17 -4.75 1.01 -2.46
N ARG A 18 -6.02 0.61 -2.32
CA ARG A 18 -6.99 0.56 -3.43
C ARG A 18 -7.30 1.95 -3.96
N LEU A 19 -7.49 2.95 -3.08
CA LEU A 19 -7.69 4.35 -3.50
C LEU A 19 -6.48 4.90 -4.25
N GLN A 20 -5.27 4.62 -3.78
CA GLN A 20 -4.03 4.99 -4.48
C GLN A 20 -3.90 4.32 -5.84
N SER A 21 -4.38 3.08 -5.99
CA SER A 21 -4.38 2.37 -7.28
C SER A 21 -5.20 3.13 -8.33
N ARG A 22 -6.40 3.58 -7.95
CA ARG A 22 -7.25 4.42 -8.82
C ARG A 22 -6.59 5.77 -9.14
N ALA A 23 -5.91 6.37 -8.18
CA ALA A 23 -5.19 7.62 -8.40
C ALA A 23 -4.02 7.45 -9.39
N ILE A 24 -3.29 6.33 -9.30
CA ILE A 24 -2.23 5.96 -10.24
C ILE A 24 -2.79 5.81 -11.65
N GLU A 25 -3.89 5.06 -11.83
CA GLU A 25 -4.54 4.87 -13.13
C GLU A 25 -4.88 6.20 -13.80
N ARG A 26 -5.59 7.09 -13.09
CA ARG A 26 -5.94 8.43 -13.61
C ARG A 26 -4.71 9.26 -13.98
N ASN A 27 -3.63 9.19 -13.20
CA ASN A 27 -2.40 9.93 -13.51
C ASN A 27 -1.62 9.31 -14.68
N ARG A 28 -1.73 7.99 -14.92
CA ARG A 28 -1.17 7.36 -16.12
C ARG A 28 -1.88 7.81 -17.39
N GLU A 29 -3.21 7.93 -17.35
CA GLU A 29 -3.99 8.49 -18.47
C GLU A 29 -3.56 9.92 -18.76
N LYS A 30 -3.46 10.77 -17.74
CA LYS A 30 -2.96 12.14 -17.87
C LYS A 30 -1.53 12.19 -18.43
N LEU A 31 -0.66 11.27 -18.00
CA LEU A 31 0.72 11.19 -18.50
C LEU A 31 0.75 10.87 -19.99
N ALA A 32 -0.12 9.96 -20.45
CA ALA A 32 -0.25 9.63 -21.86
C ALA A 32 -0.72 10.82 -22.68
N LEU A 33 -1.71 11.58 -22.17
CA LEU A 33 -2.18 12.83 -22.77
C LEU A 33 -1.11 13.92 -22.81
N ALA A 34 -0.33 14.09 -21.73
CA ALA A 34 0.78 15.04 -21.69
C ALA A 34 1.87 14.68 -22.71
N LYS A 35 2.14 13.37 -22.88
CA LYS A 35 3.09 12.86 -23.89
C LYS A 35 2.59 13.13 -25.31
N SER A 36 1.32 12.85 -25.62
CA SER A 36 0.76 13.08 -26.96
C SER A 36 0.65 14.57 -27.29
N GLY A 37 0.28 15.40 -26.31
CA GLY A 37 0.23 16.85 -26.42
C GLY A 37 1.60 17.54 -26.40
N ARG A 38 2.72 16.78 -26.36
CA ARG A 38 4.10 17.29 -26.29
C ARG A 38 4.35 18.28 -25.14
N ASN A 39 3.58 18.17 -24.06
CA ASN A 39 3.78 18.98 -22.87
C ASN A 39 4.82 18.33 -21.95
N ALA A 40 6.09 18.63 -22.21
CA ALA A 40 7.22 18.03 -21.50
C ALA A 40 7.23 18.35 -19.99
N ALA A 41 6.83 19.56 -19.60
CA ALA A 41 6.80 19.98 -18.21
C ALA A 41 5.78 19.16 -17.40
N GLU A 42 4.55 19.04 -17.92
CA GLU A 42 3.49 18.25 -17.28
C GLU A 42 3.84 16.75 -17.31
N TYR A 43 4.43 16.25 -18.39
CA TYR A 43 4.91 14.87 -18.47
C TYR A 43 5.91 14.53 -17.36
N LEU A 44 6.93 15.39 -17.15
CA LEU A 44 7.93 15.18 -16.09
C LEU A 44 7.31 15.27 -14.70
N ARG A 45 6.39 16.22 -14.48
CA ARG A 45 5.66 16.36 -13.21
C ARG A 45 4.86 15.11 -12.88
N LEU A 46 4.08 14.61 -13.84
CA LEU A 46 3.27 13.40 -13.68
C LEU A 46 4.14 12.15 -13.48
N LYS A 47 5.28 12.04 -14.17
CA LYS A 47 6.22 10.93 -13.98
C LYS A 47 6.76 10.89 -12.55
N LYS A 48 7.19 12.04 -12.01
CA LYS A 48 7.63 12.15 -10.60
C LYS A 48 6.53 11.79 -9.62
N LEU A 49 5.32 12.32 -9.83
CA LEU A 49 4.15 12.02 -9.00
C LEU A 49 3.84 10.53 -8.99
N LEU A 50 3.83 9.87 -10.15
CA LEU A 50 3.59 8.44 -10.27
C LEU A 50 4.63 7.62 -9.51
N CYS A 51 5.92 7.96 -9.59
CA CYS A 51 6.96 7.30 -8.80
C CYS A 51 6.66 7.36 -7.29
N THR A 52 6.32 8.54 -6.77
CA THR A 52 5.96 8.71 -5.35
C THR A 52 4.74 7.89 -4.97
N LEU A 53 3.67 7.90 -5.78
CA LEU A 53 2.46 7.13 -5.52
C LEU A 53 2.72 5.62 -5.51
N TYR A 54 3.59 5.11 -6.39
CA TYR A 54 3.96 3.70 -6.40
C TYR A 54 4.73 3.29 -5.14
N LEU A 55 5.67 4.13 -4.69
CA LEU A 55 6.44 3.87 -3.46
C LEU A 55 5.52 3.86 -2.24
N GLN A 56 4.70 4.89 -2.06
CA GLN A 56 3.75 4.99 -0.95
C GLN A 56 2.76 3.82 -0.94
N ARG A 57 2.25 3.42 -2.11
CA ARG A 57 1.34 2.27 -2.23
C ARG A 57 2.01 0.97 -1.82
N ARG A 58 3.27 0.79 -2.20
CA ARG A 58 4.04 -0.40 -1.81
C ARG A 58 4.22 -0.44 -0.30
N GLU A 59 4.65 0.65 0.31
CA GLU A 59 4.84 0.75 1.76
C GLU A 59 3.55 0.46 2.53
N ILE A 60 2.42 1.05 2.12
CA ILE A 60 1.11 0.80 2.76
C ILE A 60 0.71 -0.68 2.65
N LEU A 61 0.93 -1.32 1.50
CA LEU A 61 0.65 -2.75 1.34
C LEU A 61 1.55 -3.63 2.19
N GLU A 62 2.83 -3.27 2.35
CA GLU A 62 3.77 -3.98 3.22
C GLU A 62 3.34 -3.85 4.70
N ILE A 63 2.96 -2.65 5.15
CA ILE A 63 2.43 -2.42 6.50
C ILE A 63 1.12 -3.20 6.73
N ALA A 64 0.17 -3.14 5.80
CA ALA A 64 -1.10 -3.86 5.90
C ALA A 64 -0.90 -5.36 6.04
N ARG A 65 0.02 -5.95 5.26
CA ARG A 65 0.37 -7.38 5.36
C ARG A 65 1.00 -7.69 6.71
N TYR A 66 1.95 -6.88 7.17
CA TYR A 66 2.59 -7.09 8.46
C TYR A 66 1.57 -7.08 9.61
N LEU A 67 0.63 -6.13 9.60
CA LEU A 67 -0.43 -6.05 10.61
C LEU A 67 -1.36 -7.26 10.58
N LYS A 68 -1.73 -7.72 9.38
CA LYS A 68 -2.62 -8.89 9.20
C LYS A 68 -1.97 -10.20 9.63
N ASP A 69 -0.66 -10.32 9.42
CA ASP A 69 0.08 -11.53 9.78
C ASP A 69 0.70 -11.47 11.19
N TYR A 70 0.58 -10.34 11.90
CA TYR A 70 1.18 -10.11 13.22
C TYR A 70 0.89 -11.23 14.24
N TYR A 71 -0.36 -11.70 14.31
CA TYR A 71 -0.75 -12.79 15.22
C TYR A 71 -0.36 -14.19 14.71
N LYS A 72 -0.12 -14.38 13.41
CA LYS A 72 0.37 -15.67 12.88
C LYS A 72 1.80 -15.94 13.31
N PHE A 73 2.62 -14.89 13.37
CA PHE A 73 4.01 -14.99 13.83
C PHE A 73 4.15 -14.94 15.36
N SER A 74 3.20 -14.28 16.06
CA SER A 74 3.24 -14.17 17.53
C SER A 74 2.73 -15.43 18.27
N CYS A 75 1.98 -16.32 17.62
CA CYS A 75 1.49 -17.57 18.21
C CYS A 75 2.36 -18.81 17.90
N ALA A 76 3.48 -18.67 17.20
CA ALA A 76 4.38 -19.78 16.88
C ALA A 76 5.31 -20.11 18.06
N ALA A 77 4.73 -20.52 19.18
CA ALA A 77 5.41 -21.35 20.17
C ALA A 77 4.55 -22.60 20.41
N PRO A 78 4.82 -23.75 19.75
CA PRO A 78 4.45 -25.00 20.38
C PRO A 78 5.24 -25.05 21.68
N ALA A 79 4.56 -24.96 22.81
CA ALA A 79 5.12 -25.41 24.07
C ALA A 79 5.50 -26.88 23.86
N LYS A 80 6.76 -27.14 23.53
CA LYS A 80 7.38 -28.44 23.76
C LYS A 80 7.46 -28.58 25.28
N GLY A 81 6.35 -28.96 25.89
CA GLY A 81 6.33 -29.64 27.18
C GLY A 81 6.93 -31.01 26.97
N GLY A 82 8.25 -31.07 26.87
CA GLY A 82 9.01 -32.29 26.94
C GLY A 82 9.00 -32.82 28.37
N ALA A 83 8.63 -34.09 28.48
CA ALA A 83 9.12 -35.07 29.45
C ALA A 83 9.34 -34.63 30.90
N ALA A 84 8.46 -35.11 31.78
CA ALA A 84 8.85 -35.76 33.03
C ALA A 84 7.83 -36.87 33.33
#